data_AF-A0A4Q1B0E6-F1
#
_entry.id   AF-A0A4Q1B0E6-F1
#
_cell.length_a   1.000
_cell.length_b   1.000
_cell.length_c   1.000
_cell.angle_alpha   90.00
_cell.angle_beta   90.00
_cell.angle_gamma   90.00
#
_symmetry.space_group_name_H-M   'P 1'
#
loop_
_entity.id
_entity.type
_entity.pdbx_description
1 polymer ?
#
loop_
_entity_poly.entity_id
_entity_poly.type
_entity_poly.pdbx_seq_one_letter_code
_entity_poly.pdbx_strand_id
1 'polypeptide(L)'
;MSKKVTVDPEELYQIIMKLQEIDEKYGECITQFEQVVNNNYYQSVKASKSMGAYEAVLAILNNLNGKFGLISEGIGFSAREFAEADEHWGNEFAKLVNNIEG
;
A
#
# COMPACT_ATOMS: atom_id res chain seq x y z
N MET A 1 1.71 -25.41 27.25
CA MET A 1 2.44 -24.13 27.23
C MET A 1 2.07 -23.42 25.95
N SER A 2 1.41 -22.26 26.03
CA SER A 2 1.22 -21.41 24.84
C SER A 2 2.60 -20.98 24.35
N LYS A 3 2.83 -21.04 23.04
CA LYS A 3 4.06 -20.52 22.45
C LYS A 3 4.02 -19.00 22.64
N LYS A 4 5.08 -18.45 23.23
CA LYS A 4 5.25 -17.00 23.35
C LYS A 4 5.23 -16.37 21.96
N VAL A 5 4.49 -15.28 21.77
CA VAL A 5 4.55 -14.50 20.53
C VAL A 5 5.96 -13.90 20.43
N THR A 6 6.65 -14.16 19.32
CA THR A 6 8.04 -13.69 19.08
C THR A 6 8.12 -12.58 18.04
N VAL A 7 6.98 -12.12 17.52
CA VAL A 7 6.91 -11.03 16.54
C VAL A 7 7.07 -9.71 17.28
N ASP A 8 7.91 -8.81 16.80
CA ASP A 8 8.06 -7.47 17.36
C ASP A 8 6.91 -6.57 16.87
N PRO A 9 6.11 -5.96 17.77
CA PRO A 9 5.02 -5.07 17.38
C PRO A 9 5.52 -3.83 16.62
N GLU A 10 6.71 -3.31 16.94
CA GLU A 10 7.30 -2.15 16.26
C GLU A 10 7.69 -2.51 14.82
N GLU A 11 8.40 -3.62 14.61
CA GLU A 11 8.79 -4.04 13.27
C GLU A 11 7.57 -4.26 12.37
N LEU A 12 6.51 -4.88 12.91
CA LEU A 12 5.27 -5.12 12.17
C LEU A 12 4.55 -3.80 11.83
N TYR A 13 4.48 -2.87 12.78
CA TYR A 13 3.92 -1.53 12.56
C TYR A 13 4.69 -0.77 11.47
N GLN A 14 6.03 -0.79 11.53
CA GLN A 14 6.87 -0.14 10.52
C GLN A 14 6.65 -0.72 9.10
N ILE A 15 6.39 -2.03 8.98
CA ILE A 15 6.04 -2.64 7.69
C ILE A 15 4.68 -2.15 7.19
N ILE A 16 3.66 -2.10 8.06
CA ILE A 16 2.32 -1.59 7.74
C ILE A 16 2.39 -0.16 7.21
N MET A 17 3.12 0.72 7.91
CA MET A 17 3.29 2.13 7.54
C MET A 17 4.02 2.29 6.21
N LYS A 18 5.11 1.54 5.99
CA LYS A 18 5.84 1.57 4.70
C LYS A 18 4.97 1.15 3.53
N LEU A 19 4.11 0.15 3.71
CA LEU A 19 3.20 -0.30 2.65
C LEU A 19 2.14 0.76 2.32
N GLN A 20 1.60 1.43 3.33
CA GLN A 20 0.65 2.54 3.13
C GLN A 20 1.31 3.71 2.37
N GLU A 21 2.54 4.09 2.76
CA GLU A 21 3.31 5.14 2.07
C GLU A 21 3.60 4.77 0.61
N ILE A 22 3.94 3.50 0.34
CA ILE A 22 4.16 3.02 -1.03
C ILE A 22 2.85 3.08 -1.83
N ASP A 23 1.72 2.68 -1.24
CA ASP A 23 0.42 2.70 -1.91
C ASP A 23 0.00 4.11 -2.32
N GLU A 24 0.16 5.08 -1.41
CA GLU A 24 -0.12 6.50 -1.67
C GLU A 24 0.76 7.04 -2.81
N LYS A 25 2.08 6.87 -2.71
CA LYS A 25 3.04 7.30 -3.75
C LYS A 25 2.78 6.62 -5.09
N TYR A 26 2.32 5.37 -5.08
CA TYR A 26 1.96 4.65 -6.29
C TYR A 26 0.71 5.25 -6.96
N GLY A 27 -0.32 5.57 -6.17
CA GLY A 27 -1.52 6.27 -6.63
C GLY A 27 -1.22 7.66 -7.22
N GLU A 28 -0.31 8.41 -6.59
CA GLU A 28 0.17 9.70 -7.12
C GLU A 28 0.86 9.53 -8.49
N CYS A 29 1.71 8.51 -8.65
CA CYS A 29 2.40 8.21 -9.90
C CYS A 29 1.41 7.91 -11.04
N ILE A 30 0.37 7.13 -10.76
CA ILE A 30 -0.71 6.84 -11.72
C ILE A 30 -1.39 8.14 -12.15
N THR A 31 -1.79 8.96 -11.18
CA THR A 31 -2.46 10.23 -11.44
C THR A 31 -1.61 11.16 -12.31
N GLN A 32 -0.30 11.24 -12.03
CA GLN A 32 0.63 12.01 -12.85
C GLN A 32 0.74 11.46 -14.28
N PHE A 33 0.78 10.12 -14.44
CA PHE A 33 0.82 9.49 -15.75
C PHE A 33 -0.46 9.75 -16.56
N GLU A 34 -1.63 9.70 -15.93
CA GLU A 34 -2.94 10.04 -16.53
C GLU A 34 -2.99 11.48 -17.06
N GLN A 35 -2.37 12.43 -16.35
CA GLN A 35 -2.36 13.84 -16.73
C GLN A 35 -1.49 14.14 -17.97
N VAL A 36 -0.48 13.31 -18.29
CA VAL A 36 0.43 13.54 -19.43
C VAL A 36 -0.30 13.54 -20.77
N VAL A 37 -1.30 12.67 -20.92
CA VAL A 37 -1.99 12.46 -22.19
C VAL A 37 -3.14 13.43 -22.42
N ASN A 38 -3.81 13.91 -21.36
CA ASN A 38 -4.84 14.93 -21.48
C ASN A 38 -4.32 16.25 -22.09
N ASN A 39 -3.01 16.50 -22.02
CA ASN A 39 -2.40 17.74 -22.49
C ASN A 39 -1.89 17.73 -23.95
N ASN A 40 -1.85 16.58 -24.65
CA ASN A 40 -0.97 16.40 -25.83
C ASN A 40 -1.54 15.68 -27.06
N TYR A 41 -2.80 15.89 -27.45
CA TYR A 41 -3.35 15.17 -28.61
C TYR A 41 -3.29 15.92 -29.96
N TYR A 42 -2.51 15.36 -30.89
CA TYR A 42 -2.53 15.64 -32.33
C TYR A 42 -3.13 14.43 -33.09
N GLN A 43 -4.09 14.67 -33.99
CA GLN A 43 -4.75 13.63 -34.79
C GLN A 43 -3.82 13.06 -35.88
N SER A 44 -3.13 11.95 -35.62
CA SER A 44 -2.38 11.20 -36.66
C SER A 44 -2.34 9.69 -36.38
N VAL A 45 -2.11 8.88 -37.42
CA VAL A 45 -1.96 7.41 -37.28
C VAL A 45 -0.81 7.04 -36.33
N LYS A 46 0.26 7.83 -36.28
CA LYS A 46 1.35 7.62 -35.31
C LYS A 46 0.90 7.88 -33.87
N ALA A 47 0.02 8.86 -33.66
CA ALA A 47 -0.57 9.12 -32.34
C ALA A 47 -1.40 7.92 -31.85
N SER A 48 -2.15 7.23 -32.74
CA SER A 48 -2.94 6.05 -32.35
C SER A 48 -2.09 4.89 -31.81
N LYS A 49 -0.91 4.62 -32.40
CA LYS A 49 0.00 3.56 -31.93
C LYS A 49 0.62 3.91 -30.57
N SER A 50 1.07 5.16 -30.42
CA SER A 50 1.60 5.64 -29.13
C SER A 50 0.56 5.56 -28.02
N MET A 51 -0.71 5.77 -28.37
CA MET A 51 -1.82 5.74 -27.44
C MET A 51 -2.21 4.33 -27.01
N GLY A 52 -2.17 3.36 -27.92
CA GLY A 52 -2.28 1.95 -27.53
C GLY A 52 -1.17 1.49 -26.57
N ALA A 53 0.07 1.96 -26.78
CA ALA A 53 1.17 1.68 -25.86
C ALA A 53 0.98 2.34 -24.49
N TYR A 54 0.49 3.58 -24.47
CA TYR A 54 0.16 4.30 -23.25
C TYR A 54 -0.94 3.61 -22.45
N GLU A 55 -2.05 3.25 -23.10
CA GLU A 55 -3.19 2.55 -22.49
C GLU A 55 -2.77 1.19 -21.92
N ALA A 56 -1.87 0.47 -22.60
CA ALA A 56 -1.32 -0.79 -22.10
C ALA A 56 -0.52 -0.59 -20.80
N VAL A 57 0.28 0.47 -20.70
CA VAL A 57 0.99 0.81 -19.46
C VAL A 57 0.02 1.22 -18.37
N LEU A 58 -0.96 2.09 -18.68
CA LEU A 58 -1.96 2.53 -17.71
C LEU A 58 -2.76 1.34 -17.14
N ALA A 59 -3.11 0.36 -17.97
CA ALA A 59 -3.79 -0.85 -17.53
C ALA A 59 -2.95 -1.67 -16.54
N ILE A 60 -1.63 -1.78 -16.76
CA ILE A 60 -0.71 -2.45 -15.82
C ILE A 60 -0.67 -1.68 -14.50
N LEU A 61 -0.53 -0.35 -14.56
CA LEU A 61 -0.46 0.47 -13.36
C LEU A 61 -1.76 0.39 -12.53
N ASN A 62 -2.91 0.49 -13.19
CA ASN A 62 -4.21 0.40 -12.54
C ASN A 62 -4.49 -0.99 -11.93
N ASN A 63 -3.91 -2.06 -12.47
CA ASN A 63 -4.01 -3.40 -11.86
C ASN A 63 -3.30 -3.47 -10.50
N LEU A 64 -2.18 -2.76 -10.37
CA LEU A 64 -1.37 -2.70 -9.16
C LEU A 64 -1.84 -1.64 -8.16
N ASN A 65 -2.71 -0.72 -8.57
CA ASN A 65 -3.23 0.32 -7.71
C ASN A 65 -4.00 -0.26 -6.49
N GLY A 66 -3.71 0.25 -5.29
CA GLY A 66 -4.30 -0.21 -4.04
C GLY A 66 -3.80 -1.57 -3.54
N LYS A 67 -2.92 -2.27 -4.29
CA LYS A 67 -2.45 -3.61 -3.88
C LYS A 67 -1.56 -3.58 -2.65
N PHE A 68 -0.79 -2.51 -2.44
CA PHE A 68 0.04 -2.36 -1.25
C PHE A 68 -0.81 -2.05 -0.02
N GLY A 69 -1.89 -1.27 -0.20
CA GLY A 69 -2.92 -1.06 0.82
C GLY A 69 -3.56 -2.37 1.28
N LEU A 70 -3.98 -3.23 0.34
CA LEU A 70 -4.53 -4.56 0.68
C LEU A 70 -3.54 -5.46 1.43
N ILE A 71 -2.26 -5.41 1.07
CA ILE A 71 -1.21 -6.16 1.81
C ILE A 71 -1.08 -5.60 3.23
N SER A 72 -1.07 -4.28 3.38
CA SER A 72 -1.01 -3.61 4.69
C SER A 72 -2.20 -4.01 5.57
N GLU A 73 -3.41 -4.03 5.03
CA GLU A 73 -4.61 -4.50 5.72
C GLU A 73 -4.51 -5.97 6.16
N GLY A 74 -4.00 -6.85 5.30
CA GLY A 74 -3.78 -8.26 5.63
C GLY A 74 -2.77 -8.48 6.75
N ILE A 75 -1.71 -7.68 6.79
CA ILE A 75 -0.75 -7.68 7.90
C ILE A 75 -1.40 -7.14 9.17
N GLY A 76 -2.19 -6.06 9.08
CA GLY A 76 -2.96 -5.53 10.19
C GLY A 76 -3.98 -6.52 10.76
N PHE A 77 -4.57 -7.38 9.93
CA PHE A 77 -5.40 -8.49 10.39
C PHE A 77 -4.57 -9.50 11.21
N SER A 78 -3.38 -9.87 10.72
CA SER A 78 -2.47 -10.76 11.46
C SER A 78 -2.02 -10.16 12.80
N ALA A 79 -1.84 -8.84 12.86
CA ALA A 79 -1.55 -8.11 14.10
C ALA A 79 -2.68 -8.26 15.15
N ARG A 80 -3.94 -8.31 14.72
CA ARG A 80 -5.07 -8.54 15.64
C ARG A 80 -5.01 -9.95 16.26
N GLU A 81 -4.70 -10.95 15.45
CA GLU A 81 -4.54 -12.33 15.94
C GLU A 81 -3.39 -12.44 16.96
N PHE A 82 -2.29 -11.69 16.77
CA PHE A 82 -1.21 -11.62 17.77
C PHE A 82 -1.65 -10.93 19.06
N ALA A 83 -2.44 -9.85 18.96
CA ALA A 83 -2.98 -9.14 20.13
C ALA A 83 -3.96 -10.01 20.93
N GLU A 84 -4.76 -10.85 20.28
CA GLU A 84 -5.63 -11.82 20.94
C GLU A 84 -4.83 -12.94 21.65
N ALA A 85 -3.68 -13.32 21.09
CA ALA A 85 -2.81 -14.34 21.66
C ALA A 85 -1.93 -13.83 22.81
N ASP A 86 -1.61 -12.54 22.86
CA ASP A 86 -0.75 -11.91 23.86
C ASP A 86 -1.19 -10.46 24.14
N GLU A 87 -1.79 -10.24 25.32
CA GLU A 87 -2.30 -8.93 25.75
C GLU A 87 -1.19 -7.87 25.86
N HIS A 88 0.02 -8.25 26.29
CA HIS A 88 1.13 -7.30 26.37
C HIS A 88 1.55 -6.86 24.97
N TRP A 89 1.67 -7.81 24.05
CA TRP A 89 1.95 -7.52 22.64
C TRP A 89 0.89 -6.58 22.04
N GLY A 90 -0.39 -6.89 22.27
CA GLY A 90 -1.50 -6.06 21.78
C GLY A 90 -1.48 -4.64 22.33
N ASN A 91 -1.16 -4.47 23.61
CA ASN A 91 -1.04 -3.16 24.24
C ASN A 91 0.14 -2.35 23.67
N GLU A 92 1.29 -2.97 23.44
CA GLU A 92 2.43 -2.29 22.81
C GLU A 92 2.10 -1.87 21.38
N PHE A 93 1.50 -2.76 20.59
CA PHE A 93 1.07 -2.43 19.22
C PHE A 93 0.02 -1.30 19.20
N ALA A 94 -0.93 -1.29 20.15
CA ALA A 94 -1.96 -0.26 20.24
C ALA A 94 -1.39 1.13 20.57
N LYS A 95 -0.30 1.22 21.35
CA LYS A 95 0.39 2.50 21.61
C LYS A 95 0.94 3.09 20.31
N LEU A 96 1.54 2.26 19.46
CA LEU A 96 2.10 2.66 18.17
C LEU A 96 1.02 3.19 17.22
N VAL A 97 -0.09 2.46 17.08
CA VAL A 97 -1.19 2.83 16.17
C VAL A 97 -1.88 4.14 16.60
N ASN A 98 -2.02 4.36 17.92
CA ASN A 98 -2.73 5.53 18.44
C ASN A 98 -1.80 6.73 18.74
N ASN A 99 -0.50 6.63 18.41
CA ASN A 99 0.52 7.61 18.82
C ASN A 99 0.44 7.98 20.31
N ILE A 100 0.13 7.02 21.17
CA ILE A 100 0.08 7.23 22.62
C ILE A 100 1.51 7.03 23.13
N GLU A 101 2.22 8.13 23.39
CA GLU A 101 3.48 8.07 24.13
C GLU A 101 3.23 7.42 25.50
N GLY A 102 4.03 6.39 25.81
CA GLY A 102 3.97 5.63 27.07
C GLY A 102 4.57 6.38 28.25
#